data_AF-A0A821NMU4-F1
#
_entry.id   AF-A0A821NMU4-F1
#
_cell.length_a   1.000
_cell.length_b   1.000
_cell.length_c   1.000
_cell.angle_alpha   90.00
_cell.angle_beta   90.00
_cell.angle_gamma   90.00
#
_symmetry.space_group_name_H-M   'P 1'
#
loop_
_entity.id
_entity.type
_entity.pdbx_description
1 polymer ?
#
loop_
_entity_poly.entity_id
_entity_poly.type
_entity_poly.pdbx_seq_one_letter_code
_entity_poly.pdbx_strand_id
1 'polypeptide(L)'
;MRQRAELIKQIRAFELLPVDRWKPVDLTSVHGYGFFDEMSIAELYERLELIKLEREKERELKRDQIVKDKQTKEKMITNTIQNIAKYRNDLTAQAAIKKQRNINIPAIIDKNNSELQQLKNHLEIRRAQRLSSQQQQRETALLSGSFSKSYTSFRSSTEWNRFDQIEKSCDKTQKRIAPSLIS
;
A
#
# COMPACT_ATOMS: atom_id res chain seq x y z
N MET A 1 -5.88 106.47 -15.60
CA MET A 1 -5.42 105.79 -14.35
C MET A 1 -6.39 104.72 -13.86
N ARG A 2 -7.72 104.92 -13.89
CA ARG A 2 -8.70 103.94 -13.38
C ARG A 2 -8.71 102.59 -14.11
N GLN A 3 -8.70 102.59 -15.45
CA GLN A 3 -8.68 101.37 -16.26
C GLN A 3 -7.44 100.48 -16.00
N ARG A 4 -6.27 101.10 -15.79
CA ARG A 4 -5.04 100.37 -15.44
C ARG A 4 -5.16 99.70 -14.06
N ALA A 5 -5.74 100.39 -13.08
CA ALA A 5 -5.93 99.83 -11.74
C ALA A 5 -6.95 98.67 -11.73
N GLU A 6 -7.99 98.76 -12.55
CA GLU A 6 -8.98 97.69 -12.71
C GLU A 6 -8.39 96.45 -13.38
N LEU A 7 -7.59 96.63 -14.44
CA LEU A 7 -6.86 95.54 -15.09
C LEU A 7 -5.90 94.84 -14.12
N ILE A 8 -5.17 95.60 -13.30
CA ILE A 8 -4.27 95.05 -12.27
C ILE A 8 -5.07 94.26 -11.21
N LYS A 9 -6.26 94.73 -10.82
CA LYS A 9 -7.12 94.00 -9.89
C LYS A 9 -7.61 92.67 -10.48
N GLN A 10 -7.97 92.66 -11.76
CA GLN A 10 -8.38 91.44 -12.46
C GLN A 10 -7.24 90.43 -12.55
N ILE A 11 -6.03 90.87 -12.94
CA ILE A 11 -4.85 89.99 -13.01
C ILE A 11 -4.54 89.39 -11.64
N ARG A 12 -4.52 90.20 -10.58
CA ARG A 12 -4.30 89.69 -9.22
C ARG A 12 -5.39 88.72 -8.77
N ALA A 13 -6.65 88.96 -9.15
CA ALA A 13 -7.74 88.03 -8.85
C ALA A 13 -7.54 86.68 -9.54
N PHE A 14 -7.02 86.67 -10.79
CA PHE A 14 -6.67 85.44 -11.50
C PHE A 14 -5.44 84.75 -10.91
N GLU A 15 -4.41 85.48 -10.48
CA GLU A 15 -3.21 84.93 -9.83
C GLU A 15 -3.50 84.29 -8.48
N LEU A 16 -4.53 84.77 -7.77
CA LEU A 16 -4.97 84.23 -6.48
C LEU A 16 -5.84 82.97 -6.62
N LEU A 17 -6.24 82.60 -7.84
CA LEU A 17 -6.95 81.36 -8.04
C LEU A 17 -6.00 80.18 -7.77
N PRO A 18 -6.39 79.21 -6.93
CA PRO A 18 -5.61 78.01 -6.74
C PRO A 18 -5.55 77.24 -8.06
N VAL A 19 -4.36 77.18 -8.65
CA VAL A 19 -4.12 76.31 -9.81
C VAL A 19 -4.11 74.87 -9.30
N ASP A 20 -5.04 74.06 -9.77
CA ASP A 20 -5.04 72.63 -9.48
C ASP A 20 -3.86 71.98 -10.21
N ARG A 21 -2.85 71.56 -9.44
CA ARG A 21 -1.61 70.96 -9.96
C ARG A 21 -1.69 69.44 -10.01
N TRP A 22 -2.87 68.86 -9.80
CA TRP A 22 -2.99 67.41 -9.77
C TRP A 22 -2.85 66.85 -11.19
N LYS A 23 -1.77 66.09 -11.40
CA LYS A 23 -1.62 65.25 -12.59
C LYS A 23 -2.24 63.89 -12.29
N PRO A 24 -3.19 63.40 -13.12
CA PRO A 24 -3.69 62.04 -12.95
C PRO A 24 -2.54 61.05 -13.09
N VAL A 25 -2.48 60.07 -12.19
CA VAL A 25 -1.50 58.99 -12.26
C VAL A 25 -1.96 58.02 -13.34
N ASP A 26 -1.16 57.91 -14.41
CA ASP A 26 -1.38 56.93 -15.45
C ASP A 26 -0.61 55.64 -15.12
N LEU A 27 -1.34 54.58 -14.80
CA LEU A 27 -0.76 53.27 -14.46
C LEU A 27 -0.34 52.46 -15.69
N THR A 28 -0.74 52.90 -16.89
CA THR A 28 -0.39 52.28 -18.17
C THR A 28 0.90 52.86 -18.74
N SER A 29 1.35 54.00 -18.23
CA SER A 29 2.63 54.60 -18.61
C SER A 29 3.79 53.92 -17.90
N VAL A 30 4.88 53.76 -18.65
CA VAL A 30 6.16 53.29 -18.14
C VAL A 30 6.89 54.47 -17.49
N HIS A 31 7.58 54.23 -16.37
CA HIS A 31 8.13 55.31 -15.54
C HIS A 31 9.39 55.98 -16.11
N GLY A 32 10.09 55.32 -17.05
CA GLY A 32 11.23 55.89 -17.78
C GLY A 32 12.50 56.00 -16.94
N TYR A 33 12.77 55.05 -16.05
CA TYR A 33 13.97 55.01 -15.19
C TYR A 33 15.24 54.56 -15.93
N GLY A 34 15.14 54.13 -17.20
CA GLY A 34 16.24 53.68 -18.04
C GLY A 34 16.55 52.18 -17.97
N PHE A 35 15.66 51.34 -17.43
CA PHE A 35 15.79 49.89 -17.57
C PHE A 35 15.33 49.44 -18.97
N PHE A 36 15.93 48.36 -19.50
CA PHE A 36 15.62 47.86 -20.84
C PHE A 36 14.22 47.22 -20.92
N ASP A 37 13.73 46.64 -19.81
CA ASP A 37 12.44 45.92 -19.74
C ASP A 37 11.50 46.58 -18.72
N GLU A 38 11.42 47.90 -18.74
CA GLU A 38 10.44 48.58 -17.88
C GLU A 38 9.02 48.25 -18.31
N MET A 39 8.18 48.03 -17.31
CA MET A 39 6.79 47.70 -17.48
C MET A 39 5.92 48.70 -16.75
N SER A 40 4.72 48.91 -17.27
CA SER A 40 3.73 49.70 -16.56
C SER A 40 3.23 48.95 -15.32
N ILE A 41 2.67 49.68 -14.35
CA ILE A 41 2.12 49.08 -13.13
C ILE A 41 0.96 48.14 -13.49
N ALA A 42 0.12 48.54 -14.46
CA ALA A 42 -0.97 47.71 -14.96
C ALA A 42 -0.46 46.36 -15.50
N GLU A 43 0.59 46.37 -16.32
CA GLU A 43 1.16 45.13 -16.88
C GLU A 43 1.78 44.23 -15.80
N LEU A 44 2.40 44.81 -14.77
CA LEU A 44 2.94 44.04 -13.65
C LEU A 44 1.84 43.33 -12.86
N TYR A 45 0.68 43.98 -12.69
CA TYR A 45 -0.48 43.33 -12.07
C TYR A 45 -0.98 42.16 -12.91
N GLU A 46 -1.12 42.34 -14.23
CA GLU A 46 -1.54 41.26 -15.13
C GLU A 46 -0.57 40.08 -15.08
N ARG A 47 0.73 40.32 -15.17
CA ARG A 47 1.74 39.25 -15.06
C ARG A 47 1.67 38.54 -13.71
N LEU A 48 1.50 39.29 -12.63
CA LEU A 48 1.38 38.72 -11.29
C LEU A 48 0.12 37.85 -11.17
N GLU A 49 -0.98 38.27 -11.78
CA GLU A 49 -2.23 37.50 -11.82
C GLU A 49 -2.08 36.21 -12.64
N LEU A 50 -1.42 36.28 -13.80
CA LEU A 50 -1.07 35.11 -14.61
C LEU A 50 -0.22 34.11 -13.82
N ILE A 51 0.80 34.58 -13.11
CA ILE A 51 1.66 33.72 -12.28
C ILE A 51 0.87 33.08 -11.13
N LYS A 52 -0.05 33.83 -10.50
CA LYS A 52 -0.91 33.27 -9.44
C LYS A 52 -1.80 32.16 -9.99
N LEU A 53 -2.42 32.39 -11.15
CA LEU A 53 -3.28 31.42 -11.82
C LEU A 53 -2.50 30.16 -12.20
N GLU A 54 -1.28 30.31 -12.75
CA GLU A 54 -0.43 29.18 -13.09
C GLU A 54 -0.05 28.35 -11.86
N ARG A 55 0.36 29.01 -10.76
CA ARG A 55 0.65 28.33 -9.48
C ARG A 55 -0.56 27.59 -8.92
N GLU A 56 -1.75 28.17 -9.05
CA GLU A 56 -2.99 27.53 -8.62
C GLU A 56 -3.28 26.27 -9.45
N LYS A 57 -3.19 26.39 -10.77
CA LYS A 57 -3.35 25.27 -11.69
C LYS A 57 -2.34 24.15 -11.41
N GLU A 58 -1.07 24.46 -11.18
CA GLU A 58 -0.07 23.46 -10.80
C GLU A 58 -0.41 22.76 -9.47
N ARG A 59 -0.92 23.51 -8.50
CA ARG A 59 -1.35 22.99 -7.20
C ARG A 59 -2.52 22.02 -7.35
N GLU A 60 -3.51 22.39 -8.17
CA GLU A 60 -4.65 21.54 -8.49
C GLU A 60 -4.24 20.28 -9.22
N LEU A 61 -3.36 20.37 -10.23
CA LEU A 61 -2.82 19.20 -10.93
C LEU A 61 -2.11 18.24 -9.99
N LYS A 62 -1.29 18.75 -9.06
CA LYS A 62 -0.63 17.92 -8.03
C LYS A 62 -1.65 17.26 -7.10
N ARG A 63 -2.68 18.00 -6.68
CA ARG A 63 -3.76 17.48 -5.84
C ARG A 63 -4.49 16.34 -6.56
N ASP A 64 -4.84 16.52 -7.82
CA ASP A 64 -5.54 15.53 -8.63
C ASP A 64 -4.70 14.27 -8.85
N GLN A 65 -3.40 14.43 -9.09
CA GLN A 65 -2.47 13.30 -9.17
C GLN A 65 -2.48 12.48 -7.86
N ILE A 66 -2.37 13.15 -6.71
CA ILE A 66 -2.40 12.49 -5.40
C ILE A 66 -3.74 11.76 -5.18
N VAL A 67 -4.86 12.36 -5.56
CA VAL A 67 -6.18 11.74 -5.41
C VAL A 67 -6.29 10.51 -6.30
N LYS A 68 -5.85 10.58 -7.57
CA LYS A 68 -5.84 9.43 -8.47
C LYS A 68 -4.96 8.30 -7.93
N ASP A 69 -3.77 8.62 -7.44
CA ASP A 69 -2.86 7.62 -6.85
C ASP A 69 -3.41 6.97 -5.59
N LYS A 70 -4.16 7.72 -4.77
CA LYS A 70 -4.87 7.16 -3.61
C LYS A 70 -5.97 6.21 -4.07
N GLN A 71 -6.79 6.62 -5.02
CA GLN A 71 -7.89 5.80 -5.55
C GLN A 71 -7.37 4.52 -6.22
N THR A 72 -6.26 4.57 -6.95
CA THR A 72 -5.69 3.37 -7.57
C THR A 72 -5.18 2.39 -6.51
N LYS A 73 -4.50 2.88 -5.47
CA LYS A 73 -4.05 2.05 -4.33
C LYS A 73 -5.23 1.45 -3.56
N GLU A 74 -6.28 2.23 -3.30
CA GLU A 74 -7.52 1.74 -2.66
C GLU A 74 -8.19 0.65 -3.50
N LYS A 75 -8.28 0.83 -4.83
CA LYS A 75 -8.78 -0.20 -5.75
C LYS A 75 -7.93 -1.47 -5.70
N MET A 76 -6.60 -1.35 -5.64
CA MET A 76 -5.73 -2.52 -5.49
C MET A 76 -5.98 -3.26 -4.18
N ILE A 77 -6.07 -2.54 -3.05
CA ILE A 77 -6.31 -3.14 -1.73
C ILE A 77 -7.69 -3.81 -1.67
N THR A 78 -8.73 -3.17 -2.19
CA THR A 78 -10.07 -3.77 -2.22
C THR A 78 -10.10 -5.03 -3.09
N ASN A 79 -9.43 -5.01 -4.25
CA ASN A 79 -9.30 -6.19 -5.09
C ASN A 79 -8.54 -7.34 -4.40
N THR A 80 -7.45 -7.06 -3.67
CA THR A 80 -6.72 -8.11 -2.94
C THR A 80 -7.56 -8.70 -1.81
N ILE A 81 -8.31 -7.87 -1.08
CA ILE A 81 -9.26 -8.34 -0.05
C ILE A 81 -10.32 -9.24 -0.67
N GLN A 82 -10.91 -8.84 -1.80
CA GLN A 82 -11.89 -9.66 -2.51
C GLN A 82 -11.29 -11.00 -2.96
N ASN A 83 -10.06 -11.01 -3.46
CA ASN A 83 -9.38 -12.25 -3.86
C ASN A 83 -9.11 -13.17 -2.67
N ILE A 84 -8.68 -12.62 -1.53
CA ILE A 84 -8.51 -13.39 -0.29
C ILE A 84 -9.85 -13.98 0.18
N ALA A 85 -10.92 -13.19 0.13
CA ALA A 85 -12.26 -13.65 0.49
C ALA A 85 -12.73 -14.79 -0.42
N LYS A 86 -12.55 -14.65 -1.74
CA LYS A 86 -12.85 -15.73 -2.72
C LYS A 86 -12.09 -17.01 -2.38
N TYR A 87 -10.77 -16.92 -2.19
CA TYR A 87 -9.96 -18.09 -1.86
C TYR A 87 -10.38 -18.77 -0.55
N ARG A 88 -10.71 -17.98 0.48
CA ARG A 88 -11.24 -18.51 1.75
C ARG A 88 -12.57 -19.22 1.54
N ASN A 89 -13.48 -18.63 0.77
CA ASN A 89 -14.77 -19.24 0.44
C ASN A 89 -14.58 -20.56 -0.31
N ASP A 90 -13.71 -20.60 -1.32
CA ASP A 90 -13.41 -21.80 -2.08
C ASP A 90 -12.82 -22.91 -1.20
N LEU A 91 -11.91 -22.58 -0.28
CA LEU A 91 -11.39 -23.51 0.71
C LEU A 91 -12.50 -24.08 1.62
N THR A 92 -13.39 -23.22 2.12
CA THR A 92 -14.51 -23.67 2.96
C THR A 92 -15.47 -24.56 2.19
N ALA A 93 -15.79 -24.22 0.94
CA ALA A 93 -16.62 -25.03 0.07
C ALA A 93 -15.98 -26.40 -0.19
N GLN A 94 -14.69 -26.45 -0.53
CA GLN A 94 -13.96 -27.70 -0.72
C GLN A 94 -13.90 -28.55 0.56
N ALA A 95 -13.70 -27.94 1.73
CA ALA A 95 -13.72 -28.64 3.01
C ALA A 95 -15.10 -29.23 3.33
N ALA A 96 -16.17 -28.49 3.05
CA ALA A 96 -17.54 -28.97 3.20
C ALA A 96 -17.82 -30.17 2.28
N ILE A 97 -17.40 -30.11 1.01
CA ILE A 97 -17.50 -31.23 0.05
C ILE A 97 -16.72 -32.45 0.57
N LYS A 98 -15.47 -32.29 1.05
CA LYS A 98 -14.68 -33.39 1.61
C LYS A 98 -15.35 -34.01 2.83
N LYS A 99 -15.93 -33.20 3.72
CA LYS A 99 -16.67 -33.69 4.89
C LYS A 99 -17.90 -34.49 4.47
N GLN A 100 -18.69 -33.99 3.52
CA GLN A 100 -19.84 -34.72 2.98
C GLN A 100 -19.42 -36.03 2.31
N ARG A 101 -18.32 -36.05 1.54
CA ARG A 101 -17.75 -37.28 0.99
C ARG A 101 -17.36 -38.27 2.09
N ASN A 102 -16.67 -37.83 3.14
CA ASN A 102 -16.29 -38.70 4.25
C ASN A 102 -17.47 -39.24 5.06
N ILE A 103 -18.57 -38.47 5.18
CA ILE A 103 -19.82 -38.94 5.80
C ILE A 103 -20.51 -39.97 4.89
N ASN A 104 -20.45 -39.76 3.58
CA ASN A 104 -21.05 -40.65 2.58
C ASN A 104 -20.17 -41.83 2.17
N ILE A 105 -18.92 -41.94 2.66
CA ILE A 105 -18.20 -43.22 2.67
C ILE A 105 -18.91 -44.04 3.75
N PRO A 106 -19.72 -45.05 3.37
CA PRO A 106 -20.35 -45.89 4.37
C PRO A 106 -19.25 -46.48 5.24
N ALA A 107 -19.51 -46.59 6.55
CA ALA A 107 -18.65 -47.22 7.53
C ALA A 107 -18.53 -48.75 7.28
N ILE A 108 -18.16 -49.14 6.06
CA ILE A 108 -17.74 -50.48 5.63
C ILE A 108 -16.26 -50.64 6.00
N ILE A 109 -15.92 -50.30 7.24
CA ILE A 109 -14.72 -50.82 7.87
C ILE A 109 -15.28 -51.67 8.99
N ASP A 110 -15.37 -52.97 8.73
CA ASP A 110 -15.85 -53.95 9.68
C ASP A 110 -15.14 -53.73 11.01
N LYS A 111 -15.86 -53.13 11.97
CA LYS A 111 -15.37 -52.84 13.32
C LYS A 111 -14.92 -54.11 14.06
N ASN A 112 -15.30 -55.26 13.52
CA ASN A 112 -15.06 -56.60 14.03
C ASN A 112 -13.88 -57.33 13.35
N ASN A 113 -13.12 -56.69 12.45
CA ASN A 113 -11.95 -57.33 11.86
C ASN A 113 -10.83 -57.50 12.92
N SER A 114 -10.58 -58.74 13.32
CA SER A 114 -9.59 -59.15 14.33
C SER A 114 -8.17 -58.67 14.00
N GLU A 115 -7.77 -58.69 12.72
CA GLU A 115 -6.44 -58.26 12.29
C GLU A 115 -6.22 -56.75 12.51
N LEU A 116 -7.28 -55.95 12.32
CA LEU A 116 -7.26 -54.51 12.55
C LEU A 116 -7.09 -54.16 14.03
N GLN A 117 -7.66 -54.96 14.93
CA GLN A 117 -7.47 -54.81 16.37
C GLN A 117 -6.06 -55.22 16.80
N GLN A 118 -5.56 -56.34 16.28
CA GLN A 118 -4.17 -56.78 16.51
C GLN A 118 -3.16 -55.73 16.04
N LEU A 119 -3.38 -55.14 14.87
CA LEU A 119 -2.53 -54.08 14.34
C LEU A 119 -2.57 -52.82 15.22
N LYS A 120 -3.75 -52.41 15.70
CA LYS A 120 -3.88 -51.29 16.65
C LYS A 120 -3.08 -51.53 17.93
N ASN A 121 -3.26 -52.70 18.54
CA ASN A 121 -2.55 -53.08 19.77
C ASN A 121 -1.03 -53.10 19.54
N HIS A 122 -0.57 -53.66 18.42
CA HIS A 122 0.85 -53.69 18.06
C HIS A 122 1.43 -52.28 17.87
N LEU A 123 0.67 -51.36 17.25
CA LEU A 123 1.09 -49.97 17.08
C LEU A 123 1.12 -49.20 18.41
N GLU A 124 0.19 -49.47 19.33
CA GLU A 124 0.18 -48.90 20.67
C GLU A 124 1.39 -49.37 21.48
N ILE A 125 1.72 -50.67 21.43
CA ILE A 125 2.92 -51.23 22.05
C ILE A 125 4.19 -50.56 21.48
N ARG A 126 4.30 -50.47 20.14
CA ARG A 126 5.40 -49.77 19.45
C ARG A 126 5.50 -48.29 19.82
N ARG A 127 4.38 -47.65 20.15
CA ARG A 127 4.35 -46.24 20.56
C ARG A 127 4.79 -46.08 22.02
N ALA A 128 4.30 -46.94 22.90
CA ALA A 128 4.71 -46.99 24.30
C ALA A 128 6.22 -47.24 24.41
N GLN A 129 6.76 -48.22 23.66
CA GLN A 129 8.20 -48.48 23.61
C GLN A 129 9.02 -47.26 23.20
N ARG A 130 8.59 -46.52 22.16
CA ARG A 130 9.27 -45.28 21.72
C ARG A 130 9.25 -44.20 22.79
N LEU A 131 8.13 -44.04 23.50
CA LEU A 131 8.01 -43.06 24.59
C LEU A 131 8.90 -43.43 25.77
N SER A 132 8.92 -44.71 26.17
CA SER A 132 9.79 -45.21 27.23
C SER A 132 11.27 -45.06 26.87
N SER A 133 11.68 -45.42 25.64
CA SER A 133 13.05 -45.20 25.18
C SER A 133 13.42 -43.71 25.15
N GLN A 134 12.48 -42.83 24.76
CA GLN A 134 12.71 -41.38 24.77
C GLN A 134 12.84 -40.83 26.20
N GLN A 135 12.06 -41.35 27.16
CA GLN A 135 12.17 -40.99 28.57
C GLN A 135 13.51 -41.46 29.17
N GLN A 136 13.90 -42.71 28.93
CA GLN A 136 15.20 -43.24 29.36
C GLN A 136 16.37 -42.45 28.75
N GLN A 137 16.29 -42.10 27.47
CA GLN A 137 17.29 -41.24 26.81
C GLN A 137 17.35 -39.84 27.43
N ARG A 138 16.21 -39.27 27.84
CA ARG A 138 16.17 -37.99 28.56
C ARG A 138 16.82 -38.10 29.93
N GLU A 139 16.48 -39.11 30.72
CA GLU A 139 17.02 -39.33 32.07
C GLU A 139 18.55 -39.57 32.04
N THR A 140 19.02 -40.43 31.13
CA THR A 140 20.47 -40.66 30.92
C THR A 140 21.20 -39.43 30.40
N ALA A 141 20.58 -38.61 29.55
CA ALA A 141 21.16 -37.35 29.08
C ALA A 141 21.23 -36.27 30.18
N LEU A 142 20.30 -36.28 31.13
CA LEU A 142 20.32 -35.41 32.32
C LEU A 142 21.43 -35.84 33.30
N LEU A 143 21.61 -37.14 33.50
CA LEU A 143 22.68 -37.71 34.35
C LEU A 143 24.09 -37.52 33.78
N SER A 144 24.24 -37.51 32.44
CA SER A 144 25.53 -37.38 31.75
C SER A 144 25.92 -35.93 31.39
N GLY A 145 25.14 -34.93 31.80
CA GLY A 145 25.49 -33.51 31.65
C GLY A 145 25.59 -32.98 30.21
N SER A 146 25.24 -33.77 29.18
CA SER A 146 25.38 -33.43 27.76
C SER A 146 24.08 -32.95 27.09
N PHE A 147 23.16 -32.38 27.86
CA PHE A 147 21.73 -32.35 27.49
C PHE A 147 21.32 -31.48 26.28
N SER A 148 22.13 -30.59 25.70
CA SER A 148 21.54 -29.49 24.89
C SER A 148 21.88 -29.39 23.38
N LYS A 149 22.98 -29.98 22.86
CA LYS A 149 23.44 -29.63 21.48
C LYS A 149 23.23 -30.67 20.37
N SER A 150 23.08 -31.96 20.67
CA SER A 150 22.94 -33.00 19.63
C SER A 150 21.50 -33.25 19.18
N TYR A 151 20.51 -33.00 20.06
CA TYR A 151 19.10 -33.24 19.74
C TYR A 151 18.54 -32.21 18.76
N THR A 152 19.06 -30.98 18.76
CA THR A 152 18.67 -29.92 17.83
C THR A 152 19.25 -30.13 16.43
N SER A 153 20.47 -30.66 16.31
CA SER A 153 21.11 -30.90 15.01
C SER A 153 20.51 -32.12 14.27
N PHE A 154 20.19 -33.20 14.98
CA PHE A 154 19.54 -34.37 14.36
C PHE A 154 18.10 -34.10 13.92
N ARG A 155 17.37 -33.27 14.69
CA ARG A 155 16.01 -32.82 14.33
C ARG A 155 16.03 -31.96 13.06
N SER A 156 16.99 -31.04 12.95
CA SER A 156 17.18 -30.22 11.76
C SER A 156 17.41 -31.09 10.52
N SER A 157 18.35 -32.05 10.55
CA SER A 157 18.63 -32.90 9.39
C SER A 157 17.45 -33.80 8.98
N THR A 158 16.68 -34.31 9.94
CA THR A 158 15.48 -35.12 9.64
C THR A 158 14.32 -34.26 9.14
N GLU A 159 14.21 -33.02 9.61
CA GLU A 159 13.24 -32.02 9.13
C GLU A 159 13.57 -31.53 7.72
N TRP A 160 14.85 -31.32 7.38
CA TRP A 160 15.30 -31.00 6.02
C TRP A 160 14.93 -32.08 5.00
N ASN A 161 15.19 -33.35 5.33
CA ASN A 161 14.82 -34.48 4.48
C ASN A 161 13.29 -34.61 4.31
N ARG A 162 12.52 -34.23 5.34
CA ARG A 162 11.05 -34.21 5.28
C ARG A 162 10.54 -33.06 4.42
N PHE A 163 11.13 -31.87 4.51
CA PHE A 163 10.79 -30.73 3.66
C PHE A 163 11.05 -31.02 2.18
N ASP A 164 12.22 -31.59 1.86
CA ASP A 164 12.59 -31.97 0.50
C ASP A 164 11.63 -33.02 -0.10
N GLN A 165 11.14 -33.97 0.72
CA GLN A 165 10.09 -34.90 0.29
C GLN A 165 8.75 -34.20 0.01
N ILE A 166 8.40 -33.18 0.79
CA ILE A 166 7.17 -32.40 0.60
C ILE A 166 7.28 -31.56 -0.68
N GLU A 167 8.40 -30.88 -0.93
CA GLU A 167 8.64 -30.13 -2.16
C GLU A 167 8.54 -31.04 -3.39
N LYS A 168 9.22 -32.18 -3.37
CA LYS A 168 9.13 -33.19 -4.45
C LYS A 168 7.70 -33.71 -4.63
N SER A 169 6.88 -33.73 -3.59
CA SER A 169 5.47 -34.14 -3.70
C SER A 169 4.58 -33.03 -4.28
N CYS A 170 4.83 -31.76 -3.92
CA CYS A 170 4.15 -30.59 -4.47
C CYS A 170 4.52 -30.35 -5.95
N ASP A 171 5.78 -30.54 -6.32
CA ASP A 171 6.22 -30.44 -7.72
C ASP A 171 5.57 -31.52 -8.60
N LYS A 172 5.39 -32.73 -8.05
CA LYS A 172 4.70 -33.82 -8.76
C LYS A 172 3.21 -33.54 -8.95
N THR A 173 2.55 -32.90 -7.99
CA THR A 173 1.14 -32.51 -8.15
C THR A 173 0.99 -31.33 -9.12
N GLN A 174 1.87 -30.33 -9.06
CA GLN A 174 1.91 -29.23 -10.05
C GLN A 174 2.18 -29.73 -11.47
N LYS A 175 3.16 -30.62 -11.66
CA LYS A 175 3.45 -31.24 -12.97
C LYS A 175 2.35 -32.14 -13.51
N ARG A 176 1.46 -32.67 -12.65
CA ARG A 176 0.27 -33.43 -13.08
C ARG A 176 -0.92 -32.52 -13.42
N ILE A 177 -1.02 -31.36 -12.78
CA ILE A 177 -2.08 -30.37 -13.02
C ILE A 177 -1.80 -29.56 -14.30
N ALA A 178 -0.53 -29.21 -14.57
CA ALA A 178 -0.11 -28.41 -15.73
C ALA A 178 -0.45 -28.99 -17.12
N PRO A 179 -0.30 -30.30 -17.41
CA PRO A 179 -0.66 -30.85 -18.73
C PRO A 179 -2.17 -31.07 -18.92
N SER A 180 -3.01 -30.83 -17.91
CA SER A 180 -4.48 -31.02 -18.01
C SER A 180 -5.27 -29.73 -18.29
N LEU A 181 -4.59 -28.59 -18.45
CA LEU A 181 -5.20 -27.28 -18.72
C LEU A 181 -4.88 -26.72 -20.11
N ILE A 182 -4.35 -27.55 -21.01
CA ILE A 182 -4.11 -27.20 -22.42
C ILE A 182 -4.80 -28.25 -23.29
N SER A 183 -6.10 -28.08 -23.50
CA SER A 183 -6.90 -28.67 -24.59
C SER A 183 -8.11 -27.78 -24.79
#